data_AF-A0A9X5CQY8-F1
#
_entry.id   AF-A0A9X5CQY8-F1
#
_cell.length_a   1.000
_cell.length_b   1.000
_cell.length_c   1.000
_cell.angle_alpha   90.00
_cell.angle_beta   90.00
_cell.angle_gamma   90.00
#
_symmetry.space_group_name_H-M   'P 1'
#
loop_
_entity.id
_entity.type
_entity.pdbx_description
1 polymer ?
#
loop_
_entity_poly.entity_id
_entity_poly.type
_entity_poly.pdbx_seq_one_letter_code
_entity_poly.pdbx_strand_id
1 'polypeptide(L)' 'AAAHAAGMRCIAVPYVAAQADAPDFATAGLLLRGGQSEFTARAAWEWLTGTEAHTVRRS' A
#
# COMPACT_ATOMS: atom_id res chain seq x y z
N ALA A 1 7.87 -8.90 -0.67
CA ALA A 1 8.12 -7.71 -1.51
C ALA A 1 9.49 -7.10 -1.24
N ALA A 2 10.26 -6.77 -2.29
CA ALA A 2 11.59 -6.16 -2.17
C ALA A 2 11.56 -4.73 -1.59
N ALA A 3 10.53 -3.93 -1.93
CA ALA A 3 10.37 -2.58 -1.39
C ALA A 3 10.10 -2.59 0.12
N HIS A 4 9.24 -3.49 0.60
CA HIS A 4 9.01 -3.65 2.04
C HIS A 4 10.27 -4.14 2.77
N ALA A 5 11.00 -5.11 2.17
CA ALA A 5 12.28 -5.56 2.70
C ALA A 5 13.34 -4.45 2.76
N ALA A 6 13.23 -3.44 1.90
CA ALA A 6 14.08 -2.25 1.89
C ALA A 6 13.59 -1.11 2.81
N GLY A 7 12.55 -1.34 3.62
CA GLY A 7 11.97 -0.30 4.50
C GLY A 7 11.18 0.78 3.76
N MET A 8 10.86 0.56 2.48
CA MET A 8 10.10 1.51 1.68
C MET A 8 8.60 1.33 1.89
N ARG A 9 7.90 2.46 2.04
CA ARG A 9 6.45 2.54 2.03
C ARG A 9 5.94 2.17 0.64
N CYS A 10 5.25 1.03 0.50
CA CYS A 10 4.75 0.54 -0.79
C CYS A 10 3.22 0.59 -0.88
N ILE A 11 2.73 0.96 -2.06
CA ILE A 11 1.30 0.96 -2.41
C ILE A 11 1.08 -0.18 -3.42
N ALA A 12 0.09 -1.01 -3.17
CA ALA A 12 -0.33 -2.07 -4.06
C ALA A 12 -1.67 -1.74 -4.73
N VAL A 13 -1.71 -1.90 -6.05
CA VAL A 13 -2.91 -1.70 -6.86
C VAL A 13 -3.10 -2.92 -7.76
N PRO A 14 -3.96 -3.88 -7.38
CA PRO A 14 -4.31 -5.02 -8.20
C PRO A 14 -4.81 -4.57 -9.57
N TYR A 15 -4.36 -5.26 -10.62
CA TYR A 15 -4.91 -5.04 -11.95
C TYR A 15 -6.35 -5.56 -12.03
N VAL A 16 -6.62 -6.70 -11.40
CA VAL A 16 -7.96 -7.26 -11.20
C VAL A 16 -8.31 -7.18 -9.72
N ALA A 17 -9.44 -6.58 -9.36
CA ALA A 17 -9.87 -6.43 -7.96
C ALA A 17 -9.96 -7.79 -7.21
N ALA A 18 -10.36 -8.86 -7.90
CA ALA A 18 -10.40 -10.21 -7.33
C ALA A 18 -9.02 -10.74 -6.88
N GLN A 19 -7.92 -10.15 -7.35
CA GLN A 19 -6.57 -10.50 -6.92
C GLN A 19 -6.15 -9.78 -5.62
N ALA A 20 -6.97 -8.88 -5.07
CA ALA A 20 -6.61 -8.12 -3.88
C ALA A 20 -6.24 -8.99 -2.67
N ASP A 21 -6.80 -10.21 -2.58
CA ASP A 21 -6.49 -11.16 -1.50
C ASP A 21 -5.27 -12.06 -1.80
N ALA A 22 -4.58 -11.83 -2.92
CA ALA A 22 -3.37 -12.56 -3.23
C ALA A 22 -2.27 -12.27 -2.19
N PRO A 23 -1.49 -13.29 -1.79
CA PRO A 23 -0.46 -13.15 -0.76
C PRO A 23 0.63 -12.14 -1.15
N ASP A 24 0.82 -11.87 -2.44
CA ASP A 24 1.78 -10.89 -2.96
C ASP A 24 1.51 -9.46 -2.46
N PHE A 25 0.25 -9.14 -2.14
CA PHE A 25 -0.16 -7.82 -1.65
C PHE A 25 -0.15 -7.70 -0.11
N ALA A 26 0.03 -8.81 0.60
CA ALA A 26 -0.05 -8.84 2.08
C ALA A 26 0.98 -7.93 2.77
N THR A 27 2.08 -7.60 2.09
CA THR A 27 3.15 -6.74 2.62
C THR A 27 3.03 -5.27 2.22
N ALA A 28 1.94 -4.87 1.53
CA ALA A 28 1.76 -3.50 1.10
C ALA A 28 1.38 -2.58 2.27
N GLY A 29 1.97 -1.38 2.33
CA GLY A 29 1.60 -0.36 3.31
C GLY A 29 0.24 0.28 3.02
N LEU A 30 -0.22 0.22 1.76
CA LEU A 30 -1.57 0.54 1.34
C LEU A 30 -1.97 -0.42 0.22
N LEU A 31 -3.19 -0.98 0.29
CA LEU A 31 -3.78 -1.83 -0.74
C LEU A 31 -5.12 -1.26 -1.19
N LEU A 32 -5.23 -0.97 -2.49
CA LEU A 32 -6.49 -0.53 -3.11
C LEU A 32 -7.25 -1.75 -3.64
N ARG A 33 -8.21 -2.25 -2.87
CA ARG A 33 -8.90 -3.52 -3.18
C ARG A 33 -9.76 -3.46 -4.45
N GLY A 34 -10.30 -2.29 -4.77
CA GLY A 34 -10.98 -2.01 -6.04
C GLY A 34 -10.05 -1.93 -7.25
N GLY A 35 -8.74 -2.10 -7.05
CA GLY A 35 -7.75 -2.14 -8.11
C GLY A 35 -7.54 -0.79 -8.78
N GLN A 36 -7.25 -0.82 -10.08
CA GLN A 36 -6.90 0.37 -10.86
C GLN A 36 -8.01 1.44 -10.89
N SER A 37 -9.28 1.05 -10.81
CA SER A 37 -10.40 1.99 -10.80
C SER A 37 -10.51 2.81 -9.52
N GLU A 38 -9.97 2.31 -8.40
CA GLU A 38 -9.90 3.01 -7.12
C GLU A 38 -8.63 3.87 -7.01
N PHE A 39 -7.63 3.61 -7.87
CA PHE A 39 -6.38 4.36 -7.86
C PHE A 39 -6.56 5.77 -8.42
N THR A 40 -6.19 6.75 -7.60
CA THR A 40 -6.01 8.12 -8.04
C THR A 40 -4.65 8.63 -7.58
N ALA A 41 -4.01 9.45 -8.42
CA ALA A 41 -2.75 10.11 -8.06
C ALA A 41 -2.89 10.94 -6.79
N ARG A 42 -4.06 11.53 -6.57
CA ARG A 42 -4.40 12.29 -5.37
C ARG A 42 -4.42 11.42 -4.12
N ALA A 43 -5.12 10.29 -4.12
CA ALA A 43 -5.17 9.39 -2.96
C ALA A 43 -3.78 8.84 -2.63
N ALA A 44 -2.98 8.51 -3.65
CA ALA A 44 -1.58 8.10 -3.46
C ALA A 44 -0.75 9.23 -2.83
N TRP A 45 -0.89 10.46 -3.32
CA TRP A 45 -0.17 11.62 -2.78
C TRP A 45 -0.61 11.96 -1.36
N GLU A 46 -1.91 11.91 -1.06
CA GLU A 46 -2.46 12.12 0.29
C GLU A 46 -1.97 11.04 1.27
N TRP A 47 -1.83 9.79 0.84
CA TRP A 47 -1.22 8.75 1.67
C TRP A 47 0.28 8.98 1.89
N LEU A 48 1.02 9.37 0.85
CA LEU A 48 2.46 9.65 0.95
C LEU A 48 2.74 10.83 1.88
N THR A 49 1.94 11.89 1.80
CA THR A 49 2.11 13.15 2.53
C THR A 49 1.33 13.22 3.85
N GLY A 50 0.33 12.37 4.04
CA GLY A 50 -0.38 12.19 5.29
C GLY A 50 0.57 11.64 6.35
N THR A 51 0.71 12.38 7.44
CA THR A 51 1.64 12.07 8.54
C THR A 51 1.34 10.70 9.13
N GLU A 52 2.38 9.87 9.19
CA GLU A 52 2.35 8.55 9.80
C GLU A 52 1.83 8.58 11.24
N ALA A 53 0.68 7.95 11.50
CA ALA A 53 0.42 7.33 12.79
C ALA A 53 1.22 6.01 12.88
N HIS A 54 2.55 6.06 12.73
CA HIS A 54 3.36 4.94 13.19
C HIS A 54 3.42 5.05 14.72
N THR A 55 2.66 4.22 15.40
CA THR A 55 2.94 3.98 16.81
C THR A 55 4.35 3.41 16.92
N VAL A 56 5.22 4.14 17.60
CA VAL A 56 6.51 3.66 18.11
C VAL A 56 6.37 2.23 18.62
N ARG A 57 7.23 1.34 18.12
CA ARG A 57 7.74 0.25 18.95
C ARG A 57 9.21 0.03 18.64
N ARG A 58 10.04 0.81 19.35
CA ARG A 58 11.41 0.39 19.67
C ARG A 58 11.31 -0.74 20.70
N SER A 59 11.93 -1.88 20.41
CA SER A 59 12.35 -2.88 21.38
C SER A 59 13.64 -3.48 20.88
#